data_AF-A0A7W1DJ28-F1
#
_entry.id   AF-A0A7W1DJ28-F1
#
_cell.length_a   1.000
_cell.length_b   1.000
_cell.length_c   1.000
_cell.angle_alpha   90.00
_cell.angle_beta   90.00
_cell.angle_gamma   90.00
#
_symmetry.space_group_name_H-M   'P 1'
#
loop_
_entity.id
_entity.type
_entity.pdbx_description
1 polymer ?
#
loop_
_entity_poly.entity_id
_entity_poly.type
_entity_poly.pdbx_seq_one_letter_code
_entity_poly.pdbx_strand_id
1 'polypeptide(L)' 'MDMDKRHLLEDIALRSGGVLGTKDAIEAGVHRRDLYALRDEGFLVEISRGLYRLA' A
#
# COMPACT_ATOMS: atom_id res chain seq x y z
N MET A 1 5.21 12.60 -8.94
CA MET A 1 4.50 11.37 -9.36
C MET A 1 4.45 10.34 -8.23
N ASP A 2 5.33 10.42 -7.21
CA ASP A 2 5.32 9.50 -6.05
C ASP A 2 4.28 9.83 -4.96
N MET A 3 3.89 11.11 -4.78
CA MET A 3 2.89 11.47 -3.76
C MET A 3 1.48 10.94 -4.06
N ASP A 4 1.10 10.81 -5.33
CA ASP A 4 -0.26 10.36 -5.71
C ASP A 4 -0.54 8.92 -5.24
N LYS A 5 0.47 8.04 -5.28
CA LYS A 5 0.32 6.65 -4.84
C LYS A 5 0.28 6.51 -3.33
N ARG A 6 1.04 7.33 -2.60
CA ARG A 6 1.02 7.30 -1.12
C ARG A 6 -0.34 7.71 -0.59
N HIS A 7 -0.88 8.84 -1.06
CA HIS A 7 -2.23 9.27 -0.68
C HIS A 7 -3.30 8.24 -1.08
N LEU A 8 -3.22 7.66 -2.29
CA LEU A 8 -4.14 6.60 -2.69
C LEU A 8 -4.09 5.39 -1.75
N LEU A 9 -2.90 4.95 -1.35
CA LEU A 9 -2.72 3.82 -0.44
C LEU A 9 -3.16 4.14 1.00
N GLU A 10 -2.98 5.38 1.44
CA GLU A 10 -3.52 5.86 2.72
C GLU A 10 -5.04 5.80 2.75
N ASP A 11 -5.69 6.31 1.69
CA ASP A 11 -7.14 6.27 1.55
C ASP A 11 -7.68 4.84 1.53
N ILE A 12 -7.01 3.93 0.80
CA ILE A 12 -7.35 2.51 0.77
C ILE A 12 -7.20 1.90 2.17
N ALA A 13 -6.07 2.13 2.84
CA ALA A 13 -5.82 1.60 4.17
C ALA A 13 -6.87 2.09 5.18
N LEU A 14 -7.19 3.39 5.19
CA LEU A 14 -8.19 3.97 6.08
C LEU A 14 -9.58 3.37 5.88
N ARG A 15 -9.99 3.15 4.62
CA ARG A 15 -11.29 2.52 4.29
C ARG A 15 -11.33 1.04 4.68
N SER A 16 -10.18 0.39 4.75
CA SER A 16 -10.02 -1.04 5.05
C SER A 16 -9.56 -1.32 6.48
N GLY A 17 -9.75 -0.37 7.42
CA GLY A 17 -9.45 -0.57 8.84
C GLY A 17 -7.96 -0.52 9.19
N GLY A 18 -7.16 0.22 8.41
CA GLY A 18 -5.73 0.42 8.60
C GLY A 18 -4.84 -0.62 7.90
N VAL A 19 -5.43 -1.52 7.10
CA VAL A 19 -4.72 -2.58 6.37
C VAL A 19 -4.98 -2.45 4.88
N LEU A 20 -3.93 -2.66 4.09
CA LEU A 20 -3.92 -2.57 2.65
C LEU A 20 -3.64 -3.96 2.07
N GLY A 21 -4.54 -4.45 1.21
CA GLY A 21 -4.33 -5.68 0.45
C GLY A 21 -3.62 -5.42 -0.87
N THR A 22 -2.72 -6.32 -1.26
CA THR A 22 -2.09 -6.27 -2.60
C THR A 22 -3.13 -6.24 -3.71
N LYS A 23 -4.27 -6.93 -3.52
CA LYS A 23 -5.37 -6.96 -4.48
C LYS A 23 -6.01 -5.58 -4.64
N ASP A 24 -6.37 -4.93 -3.52
CA ASP A 24 -7.03 -3.62 -3.52
C ASP A 24 -6.12 -2.55 -4.17
N ALA A 25 -4.83 -2.60 -3.86
CA ALA A 25 -3.83 -1.75 -4.48
C ALA A 25 -3.75 -1.95 -6.00
N ILE A 26 -3.71 -3.20 -6.47
CA ILE A 26 -3.67 -3.52 -7.90
C ILE A 26 -4.94 -3.06 -8.61
N GLU A 27 -6.12 -3.26 -8.00
CA GLU A 27 -7.41 -2.80 -8.54
C GLU A 27 -7.48 -1.27 -8.62
N ALA A 28 -6.79 -0.57 -7.72
CA ALA A 28 -6.63 0.89 -7.74
C ALA A 28 -5.50 1.40 -8.67
N GLY A 29 -4.81 0.51 -9.39
CA GLY A 29 -3.74 0.86 -10.34
C GLY A 29 -2.34 0.96 -9.73
N VAL A 30 -2.15 0.55 -8.48
CA VAL A 30 -0.84 0.45 -7.83
C VAL A 30 -0.22 -0.91 -8.15
N HIS A 31 0.95 -0.92 -8.78
CA HIS A 31 1.61 -2.18 -9.12
C HIS A 31 2.30 -2.78 -7.90
N ARG A 32 2.44 -4.11 -7.90
CA ARG A 32 3.15 -4.85 -6.84
C ARG A 32 4.58 -4.33 -6.57
N ARG A 33 5.29 -3.90 -7.62
CA ARG A 33 6.63 -3.31 -7.47
C ARG A 33 6.61 -1.99 -6.69
N ASP A 34 5.54 -1.22 -6.79
CA ASP A 34 5.38 0.04 -6.07
C ASP A 34 5.18 -0.24 -4.58
N LEU A 35 4.41 -1.28 -4.24
CA LEU A 35 4.26 -1.74 -2.85
C LEU A 35 5.59 -2.19 -2.25
N TYR A 36 6.41 -2.90 -3.02
CA TYR A 36 7.75 -3.30 -2.57
C TYR A 36 8.68 -2.11 -2.40
N ALA A 37 8.70 -1.18 -3.36
CA ALA A 37 9.48 0.05 -3.23
C ALA A 37 9.06 0.84 -1.97
N LEU A 38 7.76 1.04 -1.76
CA LEU A 38 7.24 1.74 -0.59
C LEU A 38 7.50 1.00 0.73
N ARG A 39 7.52 -0.33 0.70
CA ARG A 39 7.95 -1.14 1.85
C ARG A 39 9.43 -0.94 2.14
N ASP A 40 10.27 -1.01 1.12
CA ASP A 40 11.72 -0.87 1.25
C ASP A 40 12.11 0.56 1.64
N GLU A 41 11.30 1.56 1.28
CA GLU A 41 11.37 2.96 1.75
C GLU A 41 10.84 3.15 3.18
N GLY A 42 10.23 2.12 3.78
CA GLY A 42 9.66 2.18 5.13
C GLY A 42 8.31 2.89 5.22
N PHE A 43 7.63 3.18 4.11
CA PHE A 43 6.26 3.71 4.12
C PHE A 43 5.22 2.62 4.41
N LEU A 44 5.49 1.39 3.98
CA LEU A 44 4.66 0.22 4.22
C LEU A 44 5.38 -0.81 5.09
N VAL A 45 4.62 -1.49 5.96
CA VAL A 45 5.09 -2.65 6.70
C VAL A 45 4.25 -3.86 6.31
N GLU A 46 4.90 -4.92 5.79
CA GLU A 46 4.23 -6.19 5.49
C GLU A 46 3.90 -6.92 6.80
N ILE A 47 2.62 -7.16 7.07
CA ILE A 47 2.13 -7.82 8.30
C ILE A 47 1.76 -9.29 8.06
N SER A 48 1.52 -9.65 6.81
CA SER A 48 1.32 -11.01 6.32
C SER A 48 1.51 -11.01 4.81
N ARG A 49 1.60 -12.18 4.17
CA ARG A 49 1.87 -12.30 2.74
C ARG A 49 0.88 -11.47 1.92
N GLY A 50 1.36 -10.37 1.34
CA GLY A 50 0.57 -9.47 0.52
C GLY A 50 -0.43 -8.56 1.28
N LEU A 51 -0.32 -8.48 2.61
CA LEU A 51 -1.03 -7.53 3.47
C LEU A 51 -0.03 -6.55 4.07
N TYR A 52 -0.34 -5.27 3.98
CA TYR A 52 0.52 -4.20 4.48
C TYR A 52 -0.26 -3.26 5.40
N ARG A 53 0.45 -2.55 6.26
CA ARG A 53 -0.04 -1.37 6.96
C ARG A 53 0.86 -0.18 6.66
N LEU A 54 0.35 1.02 6.89
CA LEU A 54 1.19 2.22 6.96
C LEU A 54 2.16 2.07 8.15
N ALA A 55 3.40 2.52 7.98
CA ALA A 55 4.43 2.45 9.02
C ALA A 55 4.16 3.39 10.20
#